data_AF-A0AB33K4Q9-F1
#
_entry.id   AF-A0AB33K4Q9-F1
#
_cell.length_a   1.000
_cell.length_b   1.000
_cell.length_c   1.000
_cell.angle_alpha   90.00
_cell.angle_beta   90.00
_cell.angle_gamma   90.00
#
_symmetry.space_group_name_H-M   'P 1'
#
loop_
_entity.id
_entity.type
_entity.pdbx_description
1 polymer ?
#
loop_
_entity_poly.entity_id
_entity_poly.type
_entity_poly.pdbx_seq_one_letter_code
_entity_poly.pdbx_strand_id
1 'polypeptide(L)'
;MVSAVVIGLTGCQKHSTRGSSNNHVQAPAAGSTPPESPVAKTTSDPTPSASSSSDDSDGTVSCTTPAPKTGRKYVQAVKPPKQDTLYVKDAKFVCDPNDGHYAGAGAEKTYGFATKVTAQIANGPGKFRTVPLGELFTHVGDCLLGEPVQDPASCSGGIYEVALDGTGKITDIKEVWHS
;
A
#
# COMPACT_ATOMS: atom_id res chain seq x y z
N MET A 1 11.04 -12.92 -54.20
CA MET A 1 12.46 -12.49 -54.15
C MET A 1 12.50 -11.27 -53.23
N VAL A 2 13.39 -11.13 -52.25
CA VAL A 2 14.53 -11.97 -51.82
C VAL A 2 14.34 -12.38 -50.35
N SER A 3 14.93 -13.51 -49.94
CA SER A 3 14.84 -14.03 -48.57
C SER A 3 16.12 -13.77 -47.77
N ALA A 4 16.00 -13.56 -46.46
CA ALA A 4 17.08 -13.82 -45.50
C ALA A 4 16.48 -14.17 -44.12
N VAL A 5 17.03 -15.18 -43.46
CA VAL A 5 16.73 -15.59 -42.08
C VAL A 5 18.06 -15.71 -41.35
N VAL A 6 18.12 -15.29 -40.09
CA VAL A 6 19.27 -15.52 -39.20
C VAL A 6 18.79 -16.23 -37.95
N ILE A 7 19.41 -17.38 -37.66
CA ILE A 7 19.22 -18.16 -36.43
C ILE A 7 20.59 -18.23 -35.74
N GLY A 8 20.64 -17.89 -34.45
CA GLY A 8 21.81 -18.07 -33.59
C GLY A 8 21.45 -18.98 -32.42
N LEU A 9 22.29 -19.99 -32.15
CA LEU A 9 22.02 -21.06 -31.19
C LEU A 9 23.31 -21.52 -30.50
N THR A 10 23.16 -22.19 -29.36
CA THR A 10 24.21 -22.90 -28.58
C THR A 10 25.22 -22.00 -27.82
N GLY A 11 25.54 -22.25 -26.54
CA GLY A 11 24.94 -23.17 -25.55
C GLY A 11 25.91 -23.59 -24.43
N CYS A 12 25.43 -24.47 -23.53
CA CYS A 12 26.22 -25.32 -22.59
C CYS A 12 27.02 -24.63 -21.44
N GLN A 13 27.34 -25.28 -20.31
CA GLN A 13 26.68 -26.32 -19.48
C GLN A 13 27.46 -26.49 -18.13
N LYS A 14 26.98 -27.38 -17.24
CA LYS A 14 27.57 -27.85 -15.93
C LYS A 14 27.22 -26.99 -14.69
N HIS A 15 26.65 -27.44 -13.57
CA HIS A 15 26.16 -28.73 -13.01
C HIS A 15 26.98 -29.36 -11.85
N SER A 16 26.41 -29.31 -10.64
CA SER A 16 26.49 -30.27 -9.51
C SER A 16 27.76 -30.49 -8.67
N THR A 17 27.71 -30.04 -7.40
CA THR A 17 27.88 -30.81 -6.14
C THR A 17 27.02 -30.09 -5.07
N ARG A 18 26.18 -30.69 -4.21
CA ARG A 18 26.02 -32.04 -3.61
C ARG A 18 27.05 -32.40 -2.52
N GLY A 19 26.70 -32.08 -1.28
CA GLY A 19 27.26 -32.66 -0.05
C GLY A 19 26.11 -33.04 0.88
N SER A 20 26.21 -34.15 1.62
CA SER A 20 25.11 -34.72 2.42
C SER A 20 25.61 -35.34 3.72
N SER A 21 24.84 -35.12 4.79
CA SER A 21 24.60 -35.97 5.97
C SER A 21 25.77 -36.78 6.59
N ASN A 22 26.06 -36.56 7.89
CA ASN A 22 25.56 -37.45 8.96
C ASN A 22 25.96 -37.05 10.39
N ASN A 23 25.15 -37.56 11.33
CA ASN A 23 25.28 -37.86 12.78
C ASN A 23 26.71 -37.89 13.41
N HIS A 24 26.91 -37.84 14.75
CA HIS A 24 26.20 -38.60 15.80
C HIS A 24 26.57 -38.19 17.26
N VAL A 25 25.75 -38.61 18.25
CA VAL A 25 25.94 -38.56 19.75
C VAL A 25 26.17 -37.15 20.38
N GLN A 26 25.94 -36.86 21.68
CA GLN A 26 25.73 -37.68 22.90
C GLN A 26 24.84 -36.96 23.96
N ALA A 27 24.29 -37.71 24.93
CA ALA A 27 23.70 -37.23 26.20
C ALA A 27 24.13 -38.18 27.36
N PRO A 28 24.16 -37.75 28.64
CA PRO A 28 23.02 -38.04 29.55
C PRO A 28 22.84 -37.15 30.83
N ALA A 29 21.65 -37.27 31.48
CA ALA A 29 21.37 -37.23 32.95
C ALA A 29 21.73 -36.01 33.87
N ALA A 30 21.15 -35.79 35.07
CA ALA A 30 19.81 -36.05 35.65
C ALA A 30 19.65 -35.42 37.07
N GLY A 31 18.45 -34.94 37.45
CA GLY A 31 18.05 -34.49 38.83
C GLY A 31 18.62 -33.12 39.28
N SER A 32 18.15 -32.41 40.33
CA SER A 32 17.01 -32.47 41.28
C SER A 32 17.04 -31.13 42.10
N THR A 33 16.06 -30.57 42.86
CA THR A 33 14.69 -30.87 43.36
C THR A 33 14.00 -29.53 43.80
N PRO A 34 12.72 -29.46 44.24
CA PRO A 34 11.99 -28.20 44.55
C PRO A 34 12.10 -27.82 46.07
N PRO A 35 11.28 -26.94 46.72
CA PRO A 35 9.81 -26.75 46.66
C PRO A 35 9.42 -25.45 45.87
N GLU A 36 8.24 -24.77 45.95
CA GLU A 36 7.00 -24.90 46.75
C GLU A 36 5.76 -24.28 46.01
N SER A 37 4.68 -23.91 46.72
CA SER A 37 3.52 -23.10 46.24
C SER A 37 2.83 -22.40 47.42
N PRO A 38 2.26 -21.19 47.25
CA PRO A 38 0.83 -21.03 46.93
C PRO A 38 0.59 -19.87 45.92
N VAL A 39 -0.61 -19.40 45.53
CA VAL A 39 -2.01 -19.60 46.01
C VAL A 39 -2.96 -19.90 44.81
N ALA A 40 -4.25 -19.53 44.85
CA ALA A 40 -5.22 -19.78 43.78
C ALA A 40 -6.39 -18.77 43.73
N LYS A 41 -7.18 -18.82 42.63
CA LYS A 41 -8.41 -18.06 42.32
C LYS A 41 -8.15 -16.59 41.89
N THR A 42 -9.00 -15.94 41.08
CA THR A 42 -10.41 -16.25 40.74
C THR A 42 -10.73 -15.95 39.26
N THR A 43 -11.70 -16.66 38.68
CA THR A 43 -12.31 -16.33 37.38
C THR A 43 -12.97 -14.95 37.41
N SER A 44 -12.87 -14.18 36.33
CA SER A 44 -13.74 -13.02 36.06
C SER A 44 -13.90 -12.83 34.55
N ASP A 45 -15.09 -12.40 34.15
CA ASP A 45 -15.56 -12.37 32.75
C ASP A 45 -15.01 -11.14 32.00
N PRO A 46 -14.76 -11.20 30.67
CA PRO A 46 -14.29 -10.06 29.88
C PRO A 46 -15.36 -8.96 29.77
N THR A 47 -15.33 -8.01 30.72
CA THR A 47 -16.15 -6.80 30.67
C THR A 47 -15.71 -5.93 29.48
N PRO A 48 -16.63 -5.40 28.66
CA PRO A 48 -16.26 -4.56 27.54
C PRO A 48 -15.67 -3.23 28.05
N SER A 49 -14.36 -3.06 27.88
CA SER A 49 -13.71 -1.78 28.15
C SER A 49 -14.26 -0.72 27.20
N ALA A 50 -15.03 0.22 27.74
CA ALA A 50 -15.50 1.38 27.00
C ALA A 50 -14.30 2.17 26.43
N SER A 51 -14.47 2.73 25.25
CA SER A 51 -13.45 3.60 24.64
C SER A 51 -13.28 4.86 25.48
N SER A 52 -12.22 4.91 26.28
CA SER A 52 -11.78 6.14 26.94
C SER A 52 -11.28 7.12 25.88
N SER A 53 -12.06 8.16 25.61
CA SER A 53 -11.57 9.34 24.89
C SER A 53 -10.47 10.00 25.72
N SER A 54 -9.26 10.09 25.18
CA SER A 54 -8.25 11.03 25.66
C SER A 54 -8.51 12.39 25.02
N ASP A 55 -9.31 13.20 25.69
CA ASP A 55 -9.43 14.64 25.39
C ASP A 55 -8.19 15.35 25.96
N ASP A 56 -7.16 15.51 25.13
CA ASP A 56 -5.90 16.16 25.48
C ASP A 56 -5.73 17.52 24.77
N SER A 57 -5.77 18.58 25.57
CA SER A 57 -5.30 19.95 25.32
C SER A 57 -5.96 20.80 24.20
N ASP A 58 -6.81 21.70 24.69
CA ASP A 58 -7.09 23.07 24.20
C ASP A 58 -6.24 23.59 23.01
N GLY A 59 -6.92 23.93 21.92
CA GLY A 59 -6.29 24.35 20.67
C GLY A 59 -7.03 23.84 19.43
N THR A 60 -8.32 24.17 19.29
CA THR A 60 -9.22 23.63 18.25
C THR A 60 -8.87 24.11 16.83
N VAL A 61 -7.78 23.56 16.27
CA VAL A 61 -7.47 23.63 14.84
C VAL A 61 -8.68 23.12 14.06
N SER A 62 -9.40 24.04 13.41
CA SER A 62 -10.73 23.79 12.85
C SER A 62 -10.67 23.12 11.47
N CYS A 63 -9.93 22.02 11.41
CA CYS A 63 -9.67 21.20 10.23
C CYS A 63 -10.97 20.69 9.59
N THR A 64 -11.38 21.29 8.49
CA THR A 64 -12.57 20.85 7.75
C THR A 64 -12.20 19.70 6.83
N THR A 65 -12.46 18.46 7.26
CA THR A 65 -12.28 17.26 6.43
C THR A 65 -13.05 17.41 5.11
N PRO A 66 -12.37 17.43 3.94
CA PRO A 66 -13.07 17.49 2.67
C PRO A 66 -13.83 16.18 2.43
N ALA A 67 -15.12 16.29 2.10
CA ALA A 67 -15.90 15.13 1.69
C ALA A 67 -15.44 14.67 0.29
N PRO A 68 -15.23 13.35 0.06
CA PRO A 68 -15.15 12.84 -1.31
C PRO A 68 -16.48 13.07 -2.03
N LYS A 69 -16.45 13.18 -3.36
CA LYS A 69 -17.70 13.24 -4.14
C LYS A 69 -18.49 11.95 -3.95
N THR A 70 -19.81 12.03 -4.03
CA THR A 70 -20.71 10.87 -3.90
C THR A 70 -20.29 9.72 -4.82
N GLY A 71 -20.14 8.52 -4.26
CA GLY A 71 -19.68 7.33 -4.99
C GLY A 71 -18.15 7.22 -5.14
N ARG A 72 -17.36 8.17 -4.63
CA ARG A 72 -15.90 8.13 -4.64
C ARG A 72 -15.32 7.90 -3.24
N LYS A 73 -14.05 7.51 -3.17
CA LYS A 73 -13.25 7.38 -1.94
C LYS A 73 -11.83 7.87 -2.18
N TYR A 74 -11.11 8.18 -1.11
CA TYR A 74 -9.68 8.44 -1.18
C TYR A 74 -8.87 7.18 -0.84
N VAL A 75 -7.78 6.95 -1.56
CA VAL A 75 -6.83 5.86 -1.34
C VAL A 75 -5.40 6.39 -1.44
N GLN A 76 -4.48 5.82 -0.66
CA GLN A 76 -3.04 6.10 -0.81
C GLN A 76 -2.39 4.93 -1.54
N ALA A 77 -1.67 5.19 -2.63
CA ALA A 77 -0.83 4.19 -3.28
C ALA A 77 0.36 3.85 -2.37
N VAL A 78 0.70 2.55 -2.24
CA VAL A 78 1.76 2.09 -1.32
C VAL A 78 2.86 1.27 -1.98
N LYS A 79 2.68 0.85 -3.24
CA LYS A 79 3.69 0.19 -4.07
C LYS A 79 3.50 0.58 -5.55
N PRO A 80 4.57 0.62 -6.36
CA PRO A 80 4.46 0.80 -7.81
C PRO A 80 3.44 -0.18 -8.44
N PRO A 81 2.57 0.26 -9.37
CA PRO A 81 1.55 -0.59 -9.97
C PRO A 81 2.15 -1.71 -10.83
N LYS A 82 1.40 -2.81 -11.00
CA LYS A 82 1.84 -3.96 -11.80
C LYS A 82 0.65 -4.68 -12.42
N GLN A 83 0.74 -5.03 -13.71
CA GLN A 83 -0.23 -5.89 -14.42
C GLN A 83 -1.69 -5.49 -14.11
N ASP A 84 -2.04 -4.24 -14.43
CA ASP A 84 -3.36 -3.64 -14.23
C ASP A 84 -3.89 -3.70 -12.78
N THR A 85 -2.96 -3.72 -11.81
CA THR A 85 -3.24 -3.70 -10.37
C THR A 85 -2.56 -2.52 -9.69
N LEU A 86 -3.36 -1.73 -8.95
CA LEU A 86 -2.91 -0.68 -8.05
C LEU A 86 -2.91 -1.20 -6.60
N TYR A 87 -1.80 -1.00 -5.87
CA TYR A 87 -1.64 -1.39 -4.47
C TYR A 87 -1.88 -0.20 -3.56
N VAL A 88 -2.88 -0.27 -2.68
CA VAL A 88 -3.33 0.89 -1.88
C VAL A 88 -3.67 0.56 -0.43
N LYS A 89 -3.76 1.59 0.40
CA LYS A 89 -4.58 1.63 1.63
C LYS A 89 -5.80 2.53 1.39
N ASP A 90 -6.86 2.39 2.19
CA ASP A 90 -7.88 3.46 2.28
C ASP A 90 -7.24 4.70 2.90
N ALA A 91 -7.45 5.87 2.30
CA ALA A 91 -6.94 7.11 2.88
C ALA A 91 -7.99 7.75 3.80
N LYS A 92 -7.56 8.17 5.00
CA LYS A 92 -8.36 8.98 5.92
C LYS A 92 -7.77 10.38 5.98
N PHE A 93 -8.62 11.38 6.19
CA PHE A 93 -8.14 12.72 6.53
C PHE A 93 -7.61 12.70 7.97
N VAL A 94 -6.46 13.33 8.17
CA VAL A 94 -5.77 13.49 9.45
C VAL A 94 -5.58 14.98 9.65
N CYS A 95 -6.09 15.50 10.76
CA CYS A 95 -5.87 16.89 11.12
C CYS A 95 -4.45 17.09 11.66
N ASP A 96 -3.81 18.14 11.21
CA ASP A 96 -2.54 18.65 11.74
C ASP A 96 -2.61 20.20 11.75
N PRO A 97 -1.61 20.92 12.28
CA PRO A 97 -1.65 22.38 12.38
C PRO A 97 -1.77 23.14 11.04
N ASN A 98 -1.61 22.48 9.89
CA ASN A 98 -1.65 23.06 8.55
C ASN A 98 -2.93 22.61 7.80
N ASP A 99 -4.08 22.80 8.44
CA ASP A 99 -5.45 22.40 7.99
C ASP A 99 -5.73 20.90 7.81
N GLY A 100 -4.69 20.07 7.60
CA GLY A 100 -4.76 18.60 7.54
C GLY A 100 -4.55 18.00 6.15
N HIS A 101 -4.25 16.70 6.13
CA HIS A 101 -3.88 15.94 4.92
C HIS A 101 -4.54 14.56 4.88
N TYR A 102 -4.50 13.87 3.74
CA TYR A 102 -4.93 12.48 3.64
C TYR A 102 -3.75 11.52 3.85
N ALA A 103 -3.93 10.50 4.69
CA ALA A 103 -2.92 9.47 4.96
C ALA A 103 -3.52 8.05 4.86
N GLY A 104 -2.72 7.09 4.38
CA GLY A 104 -3.12 5.69 4.17
C GLY A 104 -3.28 4.91 5.48
N ALA A 105 -4.50 4.52 5.79
CA ALA A 105 -4.91 3.83 7.01
C ALA A 105 -5.32 2.37 6.76
N GLY A 106 -5.11 1.51 7.78
CA GLY A 106 -5.47 0.11 7.73
C GLY A 106 -4.56 -0.77 6.86
N ALA A 107 -5.09 -1.91 6.43
CA ALA A 107 -4.37 -2.91 5.66
C ALA A 107 -4.17 -2.49 4.19
N GLU A 108 -3.11 -3.02 3.57
CA GLU A 108 -2.95 -2.96 2.11
C GLU A 108 -4.00 -3.83 1.42
N LYS A 109 -4.47 -3.36 0.28
CA LYS A 109 -5.39 -4.04 -0.63
C LYS A 109 -5.04 -3.71 -2.07
N THR A 110 -5.58 -4.49 -2.99
CA THR A 110 -5.41 -4.29 -4.44
C THR A 110 -6.70 -3.80 -5.08
N TYR A 111 -6.57 -2.94 -6.09
CA TYR A 111 -7.64 -2.60 -7.01
C TYR A 111 -7.20 -2.88 -8.45
N GLY A 112 -8.02 -3.62 -9.19
CA GLY A 112 -7.88 -3.76 -10.63
C GLY A 112 -8.70 -2.70 -11.37
N PHE A 113 -8.32 -2.42 -12.62
CA PHE A 113 -9.03 -1.44 -13.44
C PHE A 113 -10.19 -2.08 -14.25
N ALA A 114 -11.15 -1.25 -14.63
CA ALA A 114 -12.20 -1.57 -15.58
C ALA A 114 -11.70 -1.35 -17.03
N THR A 115 -12.32 -1.99 -18.02
CA THR A 115 -11.96 -1.90 -19.45
C THR A 115 -12.05 -0.48 -20.01
N LYS A 116 -12.78 0.41 -19.34
CA LYS A 116 -12.80 1.85 -19.57
C LYS A 116 -12.54 2.55 -18.24
N VAL A 117 -11.37 3.15 -18.11
CA VAL A 117 -10.99 3.99 -16.96
C VAL A 117 -10.64 5.39 -17.45
N THR A 118 -11.11 6.41 -16.72
CA THR A 118 -10.57 7.77 -16.83
C THR A 118 -9.48 7.94 -15.78
N ALA A 119 -8.23 8.06 -16.21
CA ALA A 119 -7.10 8.34 -15.31
C ALA A 119 -6.68 9.82 -15.42
N GLN A 120 -6.43 10.47 -14.29
CA GLN A 120 -5.99 11.85 -14.19
C GLN A 120 -4.85 12.01 -13.18
N ILE A 121 -3.74 12.61 -13.59
CA ILE A 121 -2.61 12.98 -12.72
C ILE A 121 -2.57 14.50 -12.53
N ALA A 122 -1.89 14.98 -11.49
CA ALA A 122 -1.84 16.39 -11.14
C ALA A 122 -0.72 17.14 -11.88
N ASN A 123 -1.01 18.40 -12.24
CA ASN A 123 -0.15 19.28 -13.03
C ASN A 123 0.01 20.65 -12.32
N GLY A 124 0.20 20.62 -11.00
CA GLY A 124 0.18 21.79 -10.14
C GLY A 124 -1.22 22.16 -9.61
N PRO A 125 -1.34 23.28 -8.87
CA PRO A 125 -2.53 23.61 -8.08
C PRO A 125 -3.85 23.61 -8.86
N GLY A 126 -4.73 22.68 -8.52
CA GLY A 126 -6.06 22.51 -9.15
C GLY A 126 -6.04 22.08 -10.62
N LYS A 127 -4.88 21.76 -11.19
CA LYS A 127 -4.70 21.37 -12.60
C LYS A 127 -4.44 19.88 -12.70
N PHE A 128 -5.03 19.25 -13.72
CA PHE A 128 -4.93 17.80 -13.96
C PHE A 128 -4.90 17.53 -15.46
N ARG A 129 -4.13 16.54 -15.91
CA ARG A 129 -4.24 15.99 -17.28
C ARG A 129 -4.85 14.59 -17.26
N THR A 130 -5.74 14.31 -18.20
CA THR A 130 -6.21 12.94 -18.46
C THR A 130 -5.11 12.15 -19.18
N VAL A 131 -4.84 10.93 -18.74
CA VAL A 131 -3.72 10.10 -19.22
C VAL A 131 -4.15 8.66 -19.57
N PRO A 132 -3.41 7.94 -20.42
CA PRO A 132 -3.53 6.49 -20.55
C PRO A 132 -3.14 5.77 -19.24
N LEU A 133 -3.69 4.59 -19.01
CA LEU A 133 -3.43 3.82 -17.77
C LEU A 133 -1.94 3.49 -17.55
N GLY A 134 -1.17 3.25 -18.61
CA GLY A 134 0.28 3.03 -18.51
C GLY A 134 1.06 4.25 -18.04
N GLU A 135 0.68 5.46 -18.47
CA GLU A 135 1.30 6.71 -18.04
C GLU A 135 0.98 7.00 -16.56
N LEU A 136 -0.25 6.69 -16.11
CA LEU A 136 -0.57 6.69 -14.68
C LEU A 136 0.33 5.72 -13.89
N PHE A 137 0.61 4.52 -14.42
CA PHE A 137 1.45 3.55 -13.70
C PHE A 137 2.91 3.97 -13.59
N THR A 138 3.45 4.60 -14.62
CA THR A 138 4.76 5.27 -14.56
C THR A 138 4.74 6.37 -13.50
N HIS A 139 3.82 7.34 -13.58
CA HIS A 139 3.71 8.44 -12.61
C HIS A 139 3.55 7.97 -11.15
N VAL A 140 2.66 7.00 -10.88
CA VAL A 140 2.51 6.41 -9.53
C VAL A 140 3.80 5.72 -9.07
N GLY A 141 4.50 5.03 -9.96
CA GLY A 141 5.78 4.39 -9.67
C GLY A 141 6.86 5.41 -9.31
N ASP A 142 7.08 6.39 -10.19
CA ASP A 142 8.09 7.44 -10.05
C ASP A 142 7.88 8.21 -8.74
N CYS A 143 6.65 8.66 -8.46
CA CYS A 143 6.30 9.39 -7.24
C CYS A 143 6.46 8.57 -5.94
N LEU A 144 6.34 7.24 -6.00
CA LEU A 144 6.56 6.37 -4.83
C LEU A 144 8.04 6.03 -4.63
N LEU A 145 8.88 6.20 -5.65
CA LEU A 145 10.32 5.97 -5.60
C LEU A 145 11.11 7.26 -5.35
N GLY A 146 10.50 8.44 -5.56
CA GLY A 146 11.16 9.74 -5.50
C GLY A 146 11.87 10.14 -6.80
N GLU A 147 11.52 9.49 -7.91
CA GLU A 147 12.07 9.73 -9.24
C GLU A 147 11.40 10.93 -9.93
N PRO A 148 12.07 11.60 -10.88
CA PRO A 148 11.51 12.75 -11.58
C PRO A 148 10.38 12.36 -12.56
N VAL A 149 9.17 12.87 -12.30
CA VAL A 149 8.00 12.68 -13.19
C VAL A 149 8.06 13.51 -14.48
N GLN A 150 7.31 13.09 -15.50
CA GLN A 150 7.27 13.75 -16.79
C GLN A 150 6.47 15.06 -16.78
N ASP A 151 7.16 16.17 -17.06
CA ASP A 151 6.58 17.50 -17.24
C ASP A 151 5.30 17.51 -18.11
N PRO A 152 4.29 18.33 -17.78
CA PRO A 152 4.15 19.18 -16.59
C PRO A 152 3.41 18.45 -15.44
N ALA A 153 3.69 17.16 -15.19
CA ALA A 153 3.13 16.45 -14.03
C ALA A 153 3.84 16.85 -12.73
N SER A 154 3.23 16.58 -11.58
CA SER A 154 3.84 16.85 -10.27
C SER A 154 3.29 15.89 -9.21
N CYS A 155 4.18 15.21 -8.48
CA CYS A 155 3.81 14.24 -7.45
C CYS A 155 3.08 14.87 -6.26
N SER A 156 1.99 14.26 -5.83
CA SER A 156 1.12 14.82 -4.78
C SER A 156 0.76 13.79 -3.69
N GLY A 157 1.75 13.42 -2.87
CA GLY A 157 1.59 12.55 -1.69
C GLY A 157 1.13 11.11 -1.95
N GLY A 158 0.96 10.71 -3.21
CA GLY A 158 0.42 9.40 -3.61
C GLY A 158 -1.06 9.20 -3.26
N ILE A 159 -1.83 10.27 -3.07
CA ILE A 159 -3.26 10.21 -2.73
C ILE A 159 -4.11 10.32 -3.99
N TYR A 160 -5.10 9.43 -4.12
CA TYR A 160 -5.99 9.34 -5.28
C TYR A 160 -7.47 9.31 -4.86
N GLU A 161 -8.29 10.16 -5.47
CA GLU A 161 -9.76 10.01 -5.50
C GLU A 161 -10.11 8.93 -6.52
N VAL A 162 -10.81 7.86 -6.12
CA VAL A 162 -11.23 6.77 -7.01
C VAL A 162 -12.74 6.52 -6.97
N ALA A 163 -13.32 6.28 -8.14
CA ALA A 163 -14.65 5.69 -8.32
C ALA A 163 -14.51 4.20 -8.69
N LEU A 164 -15.36 3.36 -8.11
CA LEU A 164 -15.39 1.92 -8.39
C LEU A 164 -16.72 1.52 -9.06
N ASP A 165 -16.69 0.52 -9.93
CA ASP A 165 -17.89 -0.15 -10.42
C ASP A 165 -18.47 -1.17 -9.41
N GLY A 166 -19.60 -1.77 -9.76
CA GLY A 166 -20.27 -2.80 -8.95
C GLY A 166 -19.48 -4.11 -8.79
N THR A 167 -18.33 -4.27 -9.46
CA THR A 167 -17.39 -5.39 -9.26
C THR A 167 -16.17 -4.98 -8.42
N GLY A 168 -16.09 -3.72 -7.99
CA GLY A 168 -14.98 -3.16 -7.22
C GLY A 168 -13.79 -2.72 -8.06
N LYS A 169 -13.93 -2.62 -9.39
CA LYS A 169 -12.86 -2.16 -10.30
C LYS A 169 -12.88 -0.64 -10.47
N ILE A 170 -11.70 -0.04 -10.63
CA ILE A 170 -11.55 1.41 -10.85
C ILE A 170 -12.08 1.81 -12.24
N THR A 171 -13.01 2.77 -12.26
CA THR A 171 -13.57 3.39 -13.47
C THR A 171 -13.16 4.86 -13.64
N ASP A 172 -12.83 5.54 -12.55
CA ASP A 172 -12.23 6.87 -12.54
C ASP A 172 -11.18 6.91 -11.43
N ILE A 173 -9.99 7.42 -11.74
CA ILE A 173 -8.93 7.67 -10.78
C ILE A 173 -8.33 9.05 -11.05
N LYS A 174 -8.20 9.83 -9.99
CA LYS A 174 -7.66 11.19 -10.04
C LYS A 174 -6.72 11.43 -8.87
N GLU A 175 -5.49 11.83 -9.14
CA GLU A 175 -4.58 12.31 -8.10
C GLU A 175 -5.16 13.52 -7.36
N VAL A 176 -4.99 13.56 -6.04
CA VAL A 176 -5.43 14.66 -5.18
C VAL A 176 -4.28 15.64 -5.02
N TRP A 177 -4.42 16.86 -5.54
CA TRP A 177 -3.39 17.90 -5.37
C TRP A 177 -3.29 18.36 -3.91
N HIS A 178 -2.05 18.39 -3.41
CA HIS A 178 -1.57 18.91 -2.15
C HIS A 178 -0.14 19.45 -2.42
N SER A 179 0.26 20.53 -1.75
CA SER A 179 1.47 21.32 -2.07
C SER A 179 2.37 21.49 -0.86
#